data_AF-K6V040-F1
#
_entry.id   AF-K6V040-F1
#
_cell.length_a   1.000
_cell.length_b   1.000
_cell.length_c   1.000
_cell.angle_alpha   90.00
_cell.angle_beta   90.00
_cell.angle_gamma   90.00
#
_symmetry.space_group_name_H-M   'P 1'
#
loop_
_entity.id
_entity.type
_entity.pdbx_description
1 polymer ?
#
loop_
_entity_poly.entity_id
_entity_poly.type
_entity_poly.pdbx_seq_one_letter_code
_entity_poly.pdbx_strand_id
1 'polypeptide(L)'
;MSSNKLDIEQLRTNYPFLTKIWELHEEFERSVDDEDKRYRYENICKAKLGPTNMKYEKYVNFCIKLIRNLISYYDYARVDTPSAERCKILNYWIYYNIDDLNFSQKFISDIFKESQDLTIGYTNKSTCPNLYIETLKESEKILKLLYLQDNIKIFLKILKNKGDNDYCSCEKYIYECVDIYNSMSNSYCLKEDDRLNKQKKTCDTLNTFKDIYMNYLYNEEDMSNKIPSLIDDNTKI
;
A
#
# COMPACT_ATOMS: atom_id res chain seq x y z
N MET A 1 13.79 -6.19 -16.64
CA MET A 1 13.04 -4.96 -16.35
C MET A 1 11.57 -5.33 -16.48
N SER A 2 10.86 -5.47 -15.35
CA SER A 2 9.43 -5.82 -15.35
C SER A 2 8.63 -4.57 -15.70
N SER A 3 7.81 -4.62 -16.75
CA SER A 3 7.07 -3.46 -17.28
C SER A 3 5.80 -3.11 -16.50
N ASN A 4 5.58 -3.70 -15.32
CA ASN A 4 4.31 -3.56 -14.58
C ASN A 4 4.46 -2.97 -13.17
N LYS A 5 5.69 -2.72 -12.71
CA LYS A 5 5.91 -2.13 -11.39
C LYS A 5 5.39 -0.69 -11.37
N LEU A 6 4.52 -0.38 -10.40
CA LEU A 6 3.98 0.97 -10.16
C LEU A 6 5.10 1.99 -9.94
N ASP A 7 5.57 2.61 -11.01
CA ASP A 7 6.66 3.55 -10.94
C ASP A 7 6.22 4.81 -10.16
N ILE A 8 6.86 5.06 -9.02
CA ILE A 8 6.56 6.22 -8.16
C ILE A 8 6.81 7.53 -8.91
N GLU A 9 7.78 7.55 -9.83
CA GLU A 9 8.03 8.68 -10.72
C GLU A 9 6.87 8.91 -11.68
N GLN A 10 6.32 7.83 -12.22
CA GLN A 10 5.13 7.88 -13.06
C GLN A 10 3.89 8.29 -12.26
N LEU A 11 3.75 7.84 -11.00
CA LEU A 11 2.67 8.27 -10.11
C LEU A 11 2.75 9.78 -9.85
N ARG A 12 3.94 10.29 -9.54
CA ARG A 12 4.22 11.71 -9.33
C ARG A 12 3.91 12.55 -10.56
N THR A 13 4.29 12.07 -11.74
CA THR A 13 4.11 12.80 -13.00
C THR A 13 2.67 12.79 -13.49
N ASN A 14 2.00 11.63 -13.44
CA ASN A 14 0.67 11.46 -14.02
C ASN A 14 -0.47 11.82 -13.06
N TYR A 15 -0.23 11.71 -11.74
CA TYR A 15 -1.23 11.90 -10.70
C TYR A 15 -0.68 12.75 -9.55
N PRO A 16 -0.25 14.00 -9.82
CA PRO A 16 0.45 14.84 -8.84
C PRO A 16 -0.39 15.12 -7.59
N PHE A 17 -1.72 15.14 -7.70
CA PHE A 17 -2.66 15.29 -6.57
C PHE A 17 -2.57 14.17 -5.52
N LEU A 18 -1.90 13.05 -5.80
CA LEU A 18 -1.54 12.02 -4.83
C LEU A 18 -0.21 12.32 -4.11
N THR A 19 0.12 13.61 -3.94
CA THR A 19 1.38 14.15 -3.40
C THR A 19 1.91 13.34 -2.22
N LYS A 20 1.06 13.17 -1.22
CA LYS A 20 1.42 12.51 0.03
C LYS A 20 1.85 11.05 -0.12
N ILE A 21 1.30 10.34 -1.11
CA ILE A 21 1.65 8.93 -1.35
C ILE A 21 3.09 8.86 -1.88
N TRP A 22 3.40 9.58 -2.96
CA TRP A 22 4.73 9.48 -3.56
C TRP A 22 5.81 10.13 -2.69
N GLU A 23 5.51 11.22 -1.96
CA GLU A 23 6.45 11.81 -0.98
C GLU A 23 6.84 10.82 0.13
N LEU A 24 5.87 10.07 0.66
CA LEU A 24 6.14 9.05 1.68
C LEU A 24 6.90 7.87 1.10
N HIS A 25 6.60 7.44 -0.12
CA HIS A 25 7.42 6.41 -0.79
C HIS A 25 8.87 6.88 -0.98
N GLU A 26 9.12 8.10 -1.44
CA GLU A 26 10.47 8.68 -1.54
C GLU A 26 11.16 8.74 -0.16
N GLU A 27 10.42 9.11 0.89
CA GLU A 27 10.93 9.09 2.26
C GLU A 27 11.31 7.68 2.72
N PHE A 28 10.49 6.67 2.40
CA PHE A 28 10.75 5.29 2.75
C PHE A 28 11.98 4.70 2.04
N GLU A 29 12.37 5.28 0.91
CA GLU A 29 13.58 4.89 0.17
C GLU A 29 14.89 5.48 0.71
N ARG A 30 14.84 6.45 1.63
CA ARG A 30 16.04 7.10 2.21
C ARG A 30 17.00 6.09 2.84
N SER A 31 18.26 6.48 3.07
CA SER A 31 19.23 5.68 3.81
C SER A 31 19.00 5.75 5.33
N VAL A 32 19.76 4.95 6.08
CA VAL A 32 19.98 5.16 7.52
C VAL A 32 21.32 5.86 7.63
N ASP A 33 21.30 7.11 8.07
CA ASP A 33 22.50 7.97 8.07
C ASP A 33 23.40 7.74 9.28
N ASP A 34 22.84 7.21 10.37
CA ASP A 34 23.55 6.85 11.59
C ASP A 34 24.20 5.46 11.44
N GLU A 35 25.53 5.41 11.48
CA GLU A 35 26.30 4.19 11.23
C GLU A 35 26.05 3.10 12.28
N ASP A 36 25.93 3.47 13.57
CA ASP A 36 25.68 2.53 14.65
C ASP A 36 24.28 1.90 14.52
N LYS A 37 23.28 2.71 14.20
CA LYS A 37 21.91 2.23 13.90
C LYS A 37 21.90 1.34 12.68
N ARG A 38 22.56 1.75 11.60
CA ARG A 38 22.66 0.98 10.36
C ARG A 38 23.28 -0.39 10.63
N TYR A 39 24.39 -0.44 11.35
CA TYR A 39 25.07 -1.68 11.72
C TYR A 39 24.16 -2.58 12.56
N ARG A 40 23.43 -2.01 13.53
CA ARG A 40 22.46 -2.76 14.34
C ARG A 40 21.34 -3.37 13.49
N TYR A 41 20.73 -2.58 12.59
CA TYR A 41 19.67 -3.08 11.71
C TYR A 41 20.18 -4.12 10.73
N GLU A 42 21.37 -3.92 10.18
CA GLU A 42 22.01 -4.88 9.28
C GLU A 42 22.22 -6.24 9.96
N ASN A 43 22.69 -6.26 11.21
CA ASN A 43 22.85 -7.50 11.97
C ASN A 43 21.52 -8.23 12.19
N ILE A 44 20.46 -7.51 12.57
CA ILE A 44 19.10 -8.07 12.72
C ILE A 44 18.64 -8.66 11.39
N CYS A 45 18.80 -7.90 10.30
CA CYS A 45 18.39 -8.31 8.96
C CYS A 45 19.13 -9.55 8.47
N LYS A 46 20.47 -9.59 8.59
CA LYS A 46 21.26 -10.76 8.19
C LYS A 46 20.88 -12.00 8.99
N ALA A 47 20.64 -11.86 10.30
CA ALA A 47 20.19 -12.95 11.15
C ALA A 47 18.83 -13.51 10.70
N LYS A 48 17.86 -12.65 10.36
CA LYS A 48 16.52 -13.08 9.90
C LYS A 48 16.50 -13.63 8.48
N LEU A 49 17.34 -13.08 7.60
CA LEU A 49 17.50 -13.59 6.23
C LEU A 49 18.17 -14.96 6.20
N GLY A 50 19.09 -15.21 7.14
CA GLY A 50 19.89 -16.43 7.18
C GLY A 50 20.97 -16.47 6.09
N PRO A 51 21.79 -17.53 6.07
CA PRO A 51 23.07 -17.55 5.35
C PRO A 51 22.94 -17.45 3.82
N THR A 52 21.82 -17.88 3.26
CA THR A 52 21.56 -17.82 1.82
C THR A 52 21.11 -16.42 1.41
N ASN A 53 20.06 -15.90 2.05
CA ASN A 53 19.43 -14.65 1.63
C ASN A 53 20.24 -13.41 2.04
N MET A 54 21.05 -13.49 3.09
CA MET A 54 21.90 -12.37 3.54
C MET A 54 22.98 -11.96 2.51
N LYS A 55 23.28 -12.83 1.54
CA LYS A 55 24.25 -12.55 0.47
C LYS A 55 23.69 -11.57 -0.58
N TYR A 56 22.37 -11.43 -0.66
CA TYR A 56 21.73 -10.51 -1.59
C TYR A 56 21.59 -9.13 -0.95
N GLU A 57 22.42 -8.19 -1.37
CA GLU A 57 22.44 -6.83 -0.82
C GLU A 57 21.05 -6.16 -0.87
N LYS A 58 20.29 -6.38 -1.96
CA LYS A 58 18.91 -5.89 -2.10
C LYS A 58 17.98 -6.33 -0.95
N TYR A 59 18.17 -7.54 -0.43
CA TYR A 59 17.34 -8.11 0.65
C TYR A 59 17.69 -7.47 2.00
N VAL A 60 18.98 -7.32 2.24
CA VAL A 60 19.49 -6.63 3.44
C VAL A 60 19.05 -5.17 3.44
N ASN A 61 19.21 -4.47 2.30
CA ASN A 61 18.83 -3.06 2.15
C ASN A 61 17.32 -2.84 2.32
N PHE A 62 16.47 -3.70 1.74
CA PHE A 62 15.02 -3.65 1.98
C PHE A 62 14.68 -3.78 3.47
N CYS A 63 15.27 -4.78 4.13
CA CYS A 63 15.03 -5.01 5.54
C CYS A 63 15.48 -3.84 6.43
N ILE A 64 16.65 -3.26 6.16
CA ILE A 64 17.16 -2.08 6.90
C ILE A 64 16.19 -0.90 6.75
N LYS A 65 15.70 -0.64 5.52
CA LYS A 65 14.71 0.41 5.25
C LYS A 65 13.40 0.13 5.99
N LEU A 66 12.91 -1.11 5.97
CA LEU A 66 11.70 -1.50 6.69
C LEU A 66 11.82 -1.24 8.19
N ILE A 67 12.92 -1.68 8.83
CA ILE A 67 13.16 -1.42 10.26
C ILE A 67 13.18 0.09 10.54
N ARG A 68 13.91 0.88 9.74
CA ARG A 68 13.98 2.35 9.90
C ARG A 68 12.59 2.99 9.88
N ASN A 69 11.75 2.58 8.92
CA ASN A 69 10.43 3.17 8.75
C ASN A 69 9.42 2.74 9.84
N LEU A 70 9.66 1.61 10.51
CA LEU A 70 8.80 1.12 11.61
C LEU A 70 9.07 1.77 12.97
N ILE A 71 10.31 2.18 13.24
CA ILE A 71 10.74 2.64 14.57
C ILE A 71 10.73 4.16 14.77
N SER A 72 10.39 4.93 13.73
CA SER A 72 10.26 6.41 13.68
C SER A 72 11.51 7.19 14.17
N TYR A 73 11.93 8.16 13.38
CA TYR A 73 13.13 8.97 13.62
C TYR A 73 12.90 9.94 14.79
N TYR A 74 13.99 10.43 15.37
CA TYR A 74 14.10 11.39 16.46
C TYR A 74 14.10 10.78 17.86
N ASP A 75 15.33 10.56 18.31
CA ASP A 75 15.78 10.64 19.69
C ASP A 75 14.97 9.86 20.72
N TYR A 76 15.69 9.13 21.56
CA TYR A 76 15.12 8.32 22.63
C TYR A 76 14.25 9.09 23.63
N ALA A 77 14.15 10.42 23.51
CA ALA A 77 13.22 11.29 24.22
C ALA A 77 11.86 11.58 23.51
N ARG A 78 11.73 11.48 22.17
CA ARG A 78 10.54 11.99 21.43
C ARG A 78 10.16 11.24 20.13
N VAL A 79 10.30 9.92 20.12
CA VAL A 79 9.65 9.10 19.06
C VAL A 79 8.14 9.38 19.05
N ASP A 80 7.62 10.08 18.04
CA ASP A 80 6.17 10.25 17.85
C ASP A 80 5.58 8.96 17.26
N THR A 81 4.40 8.56 17.74
CA THR A 81 3.66 7.43 17.18
C THR A 81 3.36 7.72 15.71
N PRO A 82 3.75 6.84 14.76
CA PRO A 82 3.42 7.02 13.35
C PRO A 82 1.91 7.19 13.16
N SER A 83 1.51 8.14 12.30
CA SER A 83 0.08 8.30 12.00
C SER A 83 -0.48 7.04 11.33
N ALA A 84 -1.76 6.75 11.57
CA ALA A 84 -2.43 5.60 10.95
C ALA A 84 -2.27 5.61 9.42
N GLU A 85 -2.34 6.79 8.81
CA GLU A 85 -2.15 7.00 7.38
C GLU A 85 -0.73 6.67 6.91
N ARG A 86 0.31 7.13 7.63
CA ARG A 86 1.70 6.76 7.34
C ARG A 86 1.87 5.25 7.42
N CYS A 87 1.29 4.59 8.42
CA CYS A 87 1.36 3.14 8.57
C CYS A 87 0.69 2.40 7.41
N LYS A 88 -0.45 2.89 6.91
CA LYS A 88 -1.08 2.30 5.74
C LYS A 88 -0.19 2.42 4.50
N ILE A 89 0.36 3.61 4.25
CA ILE A 89 1.23 3.85 3.09
C ILE A 89 2.55 3.06 3.23
N LEU A 90 3.08 2.87 4.44
CA LEU A 90 4.21 1.96 4.67
C LEU A 90 3.87 0.52 4.31
N ASN A 91 2.68 0.03 4.68
CA ASN A 91 2.24 -1.30 4.27
C ASN A 91 2.07 -1.40 2.75
N TYR A 92 1.64 -0.32 2.07
CA TYR A 92 1.59 -0.28 0.61
C TYR A 92 2.97 -0.35 -0.04
N TRP A 93 3.94 0.38 0.52
CA TRP A 93 5.34 0.30 0.13
C TRP A 93 5.93 -1.12 0.30
N ILE A 94 5.50 -1.85 1.33
CA ILE A 94 5.88 -3.25 1.54
C ILE A 94 5.39 -4.13 0.39
N TYR A 95 4.09 -4.09 0.04
CA TYR A 95 3.55 -4.84 -1.10
C TYR A 95 4.27 -4.50 -2.41
N TYR A 96 4.47 -3.20 -2.66
CA TYR A 96 5.16 -2.70 -3.85
C TYR A 96 6.59 -3.25 -4.03
N ASN A 97 7.27 -3.53 -2.92
CA ASN A 97 8.65 -4.01 -2.95
C ASN A 97 8.78 -5.53 -2.81
N ILE A 98 7.83 -6.22 -2.18
CA ILE A 98 7.97 -7.66 -1.91
C ILE A 98 7.74 -8.52 -3.15
N ASP A 99 6.88 -8.11 -4.08
CA ASP A 99 6.56 -8.93 -5.27
C ASP A 99 7.83 -9.27 -6.09
N ASP A 100 8.84 -8.40 -6.08
CA ASP A 100 10.16 -8.63 -6.71
C ASP A 100 11.15 -9.45 -5.86
N LEU A 101 10.92 -9.53 -4.55
CA LEU A 101 11.84 -10.12 -3.56
C LEU A 101 11.39 -11.50 -3.08
N ASN A 102 10.12 -11.87 -3.33
CA ASN A 102 9.51 -13.15 -2.93
C ASN A 102 9.69 -13.45 -1.43
N PHE A 103 9.57 -12.44 -0.58
CA PHE A 103 9.62 -12.63 0.87
C PHE A 103 8.29 -13.20 1.39
N SER A 104 8.41 -14.19 2.28
CA SER A 104 7.24 -14.78 2.95
C SER A 104 6.62 -13.82 3.97
N GLN A 105 5.32 -14.01 4.26
CA GLN A 105 4.66 -13.28 5.34
C GLN A 105 5.35 -13.47 6.69
N LYS A 106 5.96 -14.65 6.90
CA LYS A 106 6.74 -14.93 8.10
C LYS A 106 7.93 -13.99 8.23
N PHE A 107 8.71 -13.79 7.16
CA PHE A 107 9.86 -12.89 7.20
C PHE A 107 9.45 -11.46 7.58
N ILE A 108 8.40 -10.94 6.94
CA ILE A 108 7.88 -9.60 7.25
C ILE A 108 7.41 -9.52 8.70
N SER A 109 6.65 -10.52 9.17
CA SER A 109 6.18 -10.57 10.55
C SER A 109 7.34 -10.59 11.56
N ASP A 110 8.41 -11.33 11.26
CA ASP A 110 9.61 -11.35 12.10
C ASP A 110 10.28 -9.96 12.15
N ILE A 111 10.36 -9.23 11.04
CA ILE A 111 10.91 -7.87 11.03
C ILE A 111 10.05 -6.88 11.84
N PHE A 112 8.72 -6.97 11.76
CA PHE A 112 7.84 -6.16 12.60
C PHE A 112 8.06 -6.44 14.08
N LYS A 113 8.20 -7.71 14.46
CA LYS A 113 8.49 -8.11 15.84
C LYS A 113 9.82 -7.56 16.32
N GLU A 114 10.89 -7.75 15.56
CA GLU A 114 12.22 -7.20 15.93
C GLU A 114 12.18 -5.67 16.05
N SER A 115 11.45 -5.00 15.16
CA SER A 115 11.27 -3.54 15.21
C SER A 115 10.51 -3.10 16.46
N GLN A 116 9.51 -3.87 16.90
CA GLN A 116 8.81 -3.62 18.16
C GLN A 116 9.72 -3.88 19.37
N ASP A 117 10.55 -4.93 19.35
CA ASP A 117 11.47 -5.24 20.44
C ASP A 117 12.52 -4.13 20.63
N LEU A 118 12.90 -3.44 19.54
CA LEU A 118 13.75 -2.26 19.57
C LEU A 118 13.13 -1.05 20.29
N THR A 119 11.80 -1.03 20.48
CA THR A 119 11.07 0.10 21.09
C THR A 119 10.57 -0.16 22.52
N ILE A 120 10.75 -1.38 23.07
CA ILE A 120 10.25 -1.81 24.40
C ILE A 120 10.69 -0.92 25.59
N GLY A 121 11.76 -0.13 25.44
CA GLY A 121 12.22 0.82 26.46
C GLY A 121 11.56 2.21 26.43
N TYR A 122 10.74 2.52 25.43
CA TYR A 122 10.12 3.84 25.25
C TYR A 122 8.63 3.75 25.58
N THR A 123 8.22 4.32 26.71
CA THR A 123 6.81 4.29 27.17
C THR A 123 5.86 4.92 26.14
N ASN A 124 4.69 4.29 25.96
CA ASN A 124 3.52 4.73 25.16
C ASN A 124 3.63 4.76 23.62
N LYS A 125 4.43 3.90 22.98
CA LYS A 125 4.64 4.00 21.52
C LYS A 125 4.20 2.73 20.79
N SER A 126 3.11 2.85 20.04
CA SER A 126 2.68 1.80 19.12
C SER A 126 3.45 1.91 17.80
N THR A 127 4.09 0.83 17.38
CA THR A 127 4.60 0.70 16.01
C THR A 127 3.46 0.55 15.01
N CYS A 128 3.74 0.75 13.73
CA CYS A 128 2.76 0.43 12.70
C CYS A 128 2.32 -1.04 12.76
N PRO A 129 1.02 -1.34 12.59
CA PRO A 129 0.57 -2.72 12.49
C PRO A 129 1.05 -3.34 11.17
N ASN A 130 1.36 -4.64 11.21
CA ASN A 130 1.62 -5.43 10.00
C ASN A 130 0.30 -5.78 9.32
N LEU A 131 0.09 -5.24 8.11
CA LEU A 131 -1.09 -5.49 7.28
C LEU A 131 -0.75 -6.31 6.03
N TYR A 132 0.48 -6.85 5.94
CA TYR A 132 0.90 -7.67 4.81
C TYR A 132 0.25 -9.07 4.86
N ILE A 133 -0.30 -9.47 3.72
CA ILE A 133 -1.03 -10.72 3.50
C ILE A 133 -0.46 -11.35 2.23
N GLU A 134 0.28 -12.44 2.37
CA GLU A 134 0.98 -13.09 1.25
C GLU A 134 0.03 -13.73 0.23
N THR A 135 -1.21 -14.04 0.62
CA THR A 135 -2.21 -14.66 -0.27
C THR A 135 -2.90 -13.67 -1.22
N LEU A 136 -2.62 -12.36 -1.08
CA LEU A 136 -3.23 -11.31 -1.89
C LEU A 136 -2.77 -11.43 -3.35
N LYS A 137 -3.70 -11.41 -4.30
CA LYS A 137 -3.41 -11.58 -5.73
C LYS A 137 -3.17 -10.24 -6.40
N GLU A 138 -2.16 -10.17 -7.27
CA GLU A 138 -1.83 -8.98 -8.07
C GLU A 138 -1.73 -7.72 -7.21
N SER A 139 -0.81 -7.74 -6.23
CA SER A 139 -0.75 -6.72 -5.19
C SER A 139 -0.63 -5.30 -5.76
N GLU A 140 0.13 -5.12 -6.84
CA GLU A 140 0.28 -3.84 -7.56
C GLU A 140 -1.06 -3.25 -8.02
N LYS A 141 -1.96 -4.09 -8.55
CA LYS A 141 -3.31 -3.67 -8.98
C LYS A 141 -4.16 -3.28 -7.77
N ILE A 142 -4.09 -4.06 -6.69
CA ILE A 142 -4.82 -3.75 -5.46
C ILE A 142 -4.31 -2.47 -4.81
N LEU A 143 -3.00 -2.21 -4.81
CA LEU A 143 -2.44 -0.97 -4.30
C LEU A 143 -3.04 0.24 -5.00
N LYS A 144 -3.22 0.18 -6.31
CA LYS A 144 -3.87 1.25 -7.08
C LYS A 144 -5.32 1.50 -6.63
N LEU A 145 -6.09 0.43 -6.40
CA LEU A 145 -7.45 0.54 -5.84
C LEU A 145 -7.44 1.15 -4.43
N LEU A 146 -6.49 0.73 -3.58
CA LEU A 146 -6.38 1.20 -2.21
C LEU A 146 -5.97 2.68 -2.13
N TYR A 147 -5.15 3.17 -3.06
CA TYR A 147 -4.82 4.60 -3.14
C TYR A 147 -6.05 5.46 -3.42
N LEU A 148 -6.93 5.01 -4.32
CA LEU A 148 -8.23 5.66 -4.53
C LEU A 148 -9.09 5.58 -3.27
N GLN A 149 -9.26 4.38 -2.72
CA GLN A 149 -10.11 4.13 -1.55
C GLN A 149 -9.74 5.05 -0.37
N ASP A 150 -8.46 5.10 -0.03
CA ASP A 150 -7.98 5.81 1.17
C ASP A 150 -7.86 7.32 0.95
N ASN A 151 -7.89 7.78 -0.30
CA ASN A 151 -7.84 9.20 -0.68
C ASN A 151 -9.14 9.67 -1.35
N ILE A 152 -10.23 8.93 -1.20
CA ILE A 152 -11.50 9.15 -1.92
C ILE A 152 -12.02 10.59 -1.83
N LYS A 153 -11.78 11.27 -0.70
CA LYS A 153 -12.16 12.69 -0.51
C LYS A 153 -11.39 13.65 -1.44
N ILE A 154 -10.14 13.35 -1.75
CA ILE A 154 -9.32 14.12 -2.70
C ILE A 154 -9.89 13.95 -4.10
N PHE A 155 -10.17 12.71 -4.52
CA PHE A 155 -10.80 12.41 -5.80
C PHE A 155 -12.16 13.10 -5.94
N LEU A 156 -13.03 12.97 -4.94
CA LEU A 156 -14.34 13.59 -4.93
C LEU A 156 -14.25 15.12 -5.07
N LYS A 157 -13.32 15.75 -4.34
CA LYS A 157 -13.11 17.21 -4.41
C LYS A 157 -12.70 17.65 -5.83
N ILE A 158 -11.76 16.95 -6.44
CA ILE A 158 -11.26 17.26 -7.79
C ILE A 158 -12.39 17.07 -8.82
N LEU A 159 -13.11 15.93 -8.78
CA LEU A 159 -14.17 15.63 -9.75
C LEU A 159 -15.44 16.51 -9.59
N LYS A 160 -15.67 17.10 -8.42
CA LYS A 160 -16.71 18.12 -8.24
C LYS A 160 -16.33 19.45 -8.89
N ASN A 161 -15.05 19.73 -9.11
CA ASN A 161 -14.55 20.95 -9.73
C ASN A 161 -13.99 20.70 -11.14
N LYS A 162 -14.82 20.85 -12.18
CA LYS A 162 -14.39 20.69 -13.59
C LYS A 162 -13.26 21.65 -14.02
N GLY A 163 -13.06 22.76 -13.31
CA GLY A 163 -11.97 23.70 -13.57
C GLY A 163 -10.67 23.37 -12.84
N ASP A 164 -10.62 22.27 -12.08
CA ASP A 164 -9.40 21.82 -11.41
C ASP A 164 -8.37 21.34 -12.43
N ASN A 165 -7.10 21.73 -12.24
CA ASN A 165 -6.01 21.33 -13.13
C ASN A 165 -5.80 19.80 -13.16
N ASP A 166 -6.19 19.12 -12.08
CA ASP A 166 -6.06 17.68 -11.94
C ASP A 166 -7.34 16.92 -12.36
N TYR A 167 -8.37 17.59 -12.90
CA TYR A 167 -9.64 16.96 -13.23
C TYR A 167 -9.46 15.75 -14.18
N CYS A 168 -8.79 15.95 -15.32
CA CYS A 168 -8.64 14.90 -16.33
C CYS A 168 -7.74 13.74 -15.86
N SER A 169 -6.68 14.03 -15.10
CA SER A 169 -5.80 13.00 -14.54
C SER A 169 -6.50 12.19 -13.45
N CYS A 170 -7.31 12.85 -12.62
CA CYS A 170 -8.16 12.23 -11.62
C CYS A 170 -9.23 11.34 -12.27
N GLU A 171 -9.93 11.82 -13.29
CA GLU A 171 -10.91 11.04 -14.07
C GLU A 171 -10.26 9.80 -14.68
N LYS A 172 -9.11 9.96 -15.36
CA LYS A 172 -8.34 8.84 -15.91
C LYS A 172 -8.01 7.77 -14.87
N TYR A 173 -7.57 8.17 -13.67
CA TYR A 173 -7.25 7.24 -12.60
C TYR A 173 -8.48 6.43 -12.14
N ILE A 174 -9.66 7.06 -12.10
CA ILE A 174 -10.92 6.36 -11.79
C ILE A 174 -11.21 5.27 -12.81
N TYR A 175 -11.14 5.58 -14.11
CA TYR A 175 -11.36 4.59 -15.17
C TYR A 175 -10.39 3.41 -15.07
N GLU A 176 -9.11 3.68 -14.83
CA GLU A 176 -8.10 2.63 -14.62
C GLU A 176 -8.41 1.75 -13.40
N CYS A 177 -8.94 2.34 -12.31
CA CYS A 177 -9.36 1.57 -11.14
C CYS A 177 -10.59 0.70 -11.43
N VAL A 178 -11.55 1.20 -12.21
CA VAL A 178 -12.75 0.45 -12.61
C VAL A 178 -12.37 -0.75 -13.48
N ASP A 179 -11.49 -0.55 -14.46
CA ASP A 179 -10.97 -1.63 -15.31
C ASP A 179 -10.25 -2.71 -14.49
N ILE A 180 -9.40 -2.28 -13.55
CA ILE A 180 -8.71 -3.18 -12.62
C ILE A 180 -9.71 -3.96 -11.77
N TYR A 181 -10.67 -3.28 -11.14
CA TYR A 181 -11.65 -3.92 -10.28
C TYR A 181 -12.48 -4.96 -11.07
N ASN A 182 -12.96 -4.62 -12.26
CA ASN A 182 -13.76 -5.52 -13.09
C ASN A 182 -12.95 -6.74 -13.52
N SER A 183 -11.71 -6.51 -13.98
CA SER A 183 -10.79 -7.60 -14.36
C SER A 183 -10.53 -8.54 -13.18
N MET A 184 -10.15 -8.00 -12.03
CA MET A 184 -9.80 -8.81 -10.86
C MET A 184 -11.01 -9.54 -10.27
N SER A 185 -12.17 -8.88 -10.20
CA SER A 185 -13.41 -9.50 -9.70
C SER A 185 -13.82 -10.68 -10.59
N ASN A 186 -13.68 -10.54 -11.90
CA ASN A 186 -13.96 -11.62 -12.86
C ASN A 186 -12.92 -12.75 -12.79
N SER A 187 -11.65 -12.43 -12.56
CA SER A 187 -10.61 -13.46 -12.48
C SER A 187 -10.61 -14.24 -11.17
N TYR A 188 -10.98 -13.59 -10.05
CA TYR A 188 -10.75 -14.15 -8.71
C TYR A 188 -12.00 -14.34 -7.85
N CYS A 189 -13.16 -13.77 -8.20
CA CYS A 189 -14.30 -13.68 -7.27
C CYS A 189 -15.64 -14.13 -7.84
N LEU A 190 -15.63 -14.81 -9.00
CA LEU A 190 -16.84 -15.30 -9.65
C LEU A 190 -17.47 -16.50 -8.93
N LYS A 191 -16.66 -17.46 -8.46
CA LYS A 191 -17.19 -18.68 -7.84
C LYS A 191 -17.30 -18.50 -6.33
N GLU A 192 -18.30 -19.12 -5.74
CA GLU A 192 -18.50 -19.13 -4.29
C GLU A 192 -17.29 -19.75 -3.57
N ASP A 193 -16.70 -20.79 -4.16
CA ASP A 193 -15.48 -21.43 -3.63
C ASP A 193 -14.28 -20.47 -3.58
N ASP A 194 -14.13 -19.58 -4.57
CA ASP A 194 -13.04 -18.59 -4.57
C ASP A 194 -13.18 -17.61 -3.40
N ARG A 195 -14.43 -17.26 -3.05
CA ARG A 195 -14.75 -16.37 -1.92
C ARG A 195 -14.53 -17.02 -0.55
N LEU A 196 -14.47 -18.35 -0.49
CA LEU A 196 -14.31 -19.10 0.76
C LEU A 196 -12.88 -19.65 0.95
N ASN A 197 -12.09 -19.74 -0.12
CA ASN A 197 -10.79 -20.39 -0.12
C ASN A 197 -9.60 -19.40 -0.24
N LYS A 198 -8.52 -19.81 -0.92
CA LYS A 198 -7.24 -19.07 -0.99
C LYS A 198 -7.36 -17.63 -1.52
N GLN A 199 -8.46 -17.31 -2.21
CA GLN A 199 -8.69 -16.00 -2.85
C GLN A 199 -9.57 -15.08 -1.99
N LYS A 200 -10.07 -15.59 -0.85
CA LYS A 200 -10.94 -14.86 0.06
C LYS A 200 -10.43 -13.46 0.39
N LYS A 201 -9.15 -13.32 0.74
CA LYS A 201 -8.56 -12.00 1.08
C LYS A 201 -8.56 -11.01 -0.07
N THR A 202 -8.33 -11.48 -1.30
CA THR A 202 -8.45 -10.65 -2.51
C THR A 202 -9.91 -10.21 -2.69
N CYS A 203 -10.86 -11.13 -2.61
CA CYS A 203 -12.28 -10.81 -2.78
C CYS A 203 -12.83 -9.90 -1.69
N ASP A 204 -12.45 -10.12 -0.43
CA ASP A 204 -12.80 -9.24 0.70
C ASP A 204 -12.30 -7.81 0.45
N THR A 205 -11.08 -7.66 -0.09
CA THR A 205 -10.51 -6.36 -0.44
C THR A 205 -11.26 -5.70 -1.60
N LEU A 206 -11.57 -6.45 -2.66
CA LEU A 206 -12.34 -5.93 -3.82
C LEU A 206 -13.76 -5.53 -3.43
N ASN A 207 -14.43 -6.32 -2.57
CA ASN A 207 -15.76 -5.98 -2.06
C ASN A 207 -15.73 -4.70 -1.22
N THR A 208 -14.74 -4.57 -0.33
CA THR A 208 -14.56 -3.35 0.47
C THR A 208 -14.33 -2.12 -0.42
N PHE A 209 -13.48 -2.27 -1.45
CA PHE A 209 -13.25 -1.21 -2.43
C PHE A 209 -14.56 -0.83 -3.15
N LYS A 210 -15.32 -1.82 -3.62
CA LYS A 210 -16.61 -1.62 -4.28
C LYS A 210 -17.57 -0.81 -3.39
N ASP A 211 -17.73 -1.23 -2.14
CA ASP A 211 -18.66 -0.58 -1.20
C ASP A 211 -18.25 0.87 -0.94
N ILE A 212 -16.94 1.13 -0.77
CA ILE A 212 -16.43 2.48 -0.55
C ILE A 212 -16.61 3.35 -1.80
N TYR A 213 -16.25 2.83 -2.97
CA TYR A 213 -16.42 3.53 -4.25
C TYR A 213 -17.89 3.89 -4.49
N MET A 214 -18.79 2.92 -4.34
CA MET A 214 -20.21 3.14 -4.60
C MET A 214 -20.80 4.16 -3.62
N ASN A 215 -20.52 4.04 -2.33
CA ASN A 215 -21.14 4.88 -1.31
C ASN A 215 -20.56 6.29 -1.21
N TYR A 216 -19.25 6.46 -1.40
CA TYR A 216 -18.55 7.72 -1.12
C TYR A 216 -17.97 8.42 -2.35
N LEU A 217 -18.13 7.83 -3.55
CA LEU A 217 -17.72 8.45 -4.81
C LEU A 217 -18.82 8.43 -5.86
N TYR A 218 -19.38 7.27 -6.19
CA TYR A 218 -20.38 7.15 -7.27
C TYR A 218 -21.76 7.69 -6.88
N ASN A 219 -22.28 7.32 -5.71
CA ASN A 219 -23.60 7.76 -5.23
C ASN A 219 -23.60 9.20 -4.66
N GLU A 220 -22.44 9.86 -4.63
CA GLU A 220 -22.36 11.28 -4.30
C GLU A 220 -23.12 12.13 -5.33
N GLU A 221 -23.69 13.24 -4.86
CA GLU A 221 -24.46 14.14 -5.72
C GLU A 221 -23.63 14.59 -6.94
N ASP A 222 -24.27 14.54 -8.12
CA ASP A 222 -23.69 14.84 -9.43
C ASP A 222 -22.54 13.95 -9.91
N MET A 223 -22.25 12.82 -9.24
CA MET A 223 -21.14 11.93 -9.60
C MET A 223 -21.54 10.77 -10.50
N SER A 224 -22.74 10.21 -10.33
CA SER A 224 -23.20 9.03 -11.10
C SER A 224 -23.21 9.23 -12.62
N ASN A 225 -23.34 10.46 -13.09
CA ASN A 225 -23.27 10.81 -14.52
C ASN A 225 -21.85 11.13 -15.02
N LYS A 226 -20.83 11.16 -14.14
CA LYS A 226 -19.45 11.57 -14.45
C LYS A 226 -18.46 10.42 -14.42
N ILE A 227 -18.71 9.42 -13.58
CA ILE A 227 -17.81 8.27 -13.39
C ILE A 227 -18.56 6.96 -13.60
N PRO A 228 -17.87 5.91 -14.07
CA PRO A 228 -18.50 4.62 -14.30
C PRO A 228 -18.95 3.96 -13.00
N SER A 229 -20.06 3.22 -13.05
CA SER A 229 -20.49 2.32 -11.97
C SER A 229 -19.59 1.08 -11.92
N LEU A 230 -19.40 0.51 -10.73
CA LEU A 230 -18.79 -0.82 -10.53
C LEU A 230 -19.83 -1.95 -10.54
N ILE A 231 -21.10 -1.61 -10.64
CA ILE A 231 -22.21 -2.55 -10.73
C ILE A 231 -22.82 -2.37 -12.11
N ASP A 232 -22.88 -3.45 -12.88
CA ASP A 232 -23.69 -3.47 -14.08
C ASP A 232 -25.18 -3.41 -13.68
N ASP A 233 -25.91 -2.44 -14.24
CA ASP A 233 -27.37 -2.33 -14.12
C ASP A 233 -28.14 -3.56 -14.65
N ASN A 234 -27.43 -4.56 -15.19
CA ASN A 234 -27.99 -5.82 -15.67
C ASN A 234 -28.18 -6.89 -14.59
N THR A 235 -27.88 -6.60 -13.32
CA THR A 235 -28.26 -7.47 -12.19
C THR A 235 -29.63 -7.08 -11.63
N LYS A 236 -30.67 -7.13 -12.48
CA LYS A 236 -32.04 -7.25 -12.00
C LYS A 236 -32.26 -8.69 -11.56
N ILE A 237 -32.33 -8.88 -10.24
CA ILE A 237 -32.90 -10.09 -9.61
C ILE A 237 -34.38 -10.17 -9.99
#